data_AF-N1PXD7-F1
#
_entry.id   AF-N1PXD7-F1
#
_cell.length_a   1.000
_cell.length_b   1.000
_cell.length_c   1.000
_cell.angle_alpha   90.00
_cell.angle_beta   90.00
_cell.angle_gamma   90.00
#
_symmetry.space_group_name_H-M   'P 1'
#
loop_
_entity.id
_entity.type
_entity.pdbx_description
1 polymer ?
#
loop_
_entity_poly.entity_id
_entity_poly.type
_entity_poly.pdbx_seq_one_letter_code
_entity_poly.pdbx_strand_id
1 'polypeptide(L)'
;MNEQDRNKYNREQQEKSKSYQCIYPVYFDTTRSREAGRRVKKEDAVQNPLAREIVEALAKIGEQMNVPLQIVLEPTKTHPKDWANPGRVKVSIKKDGSPISATIQNKHHLYKLISTHLKANPTTEQTPMRLQIQGMPMPKDNKFIPPAIPRGSKIGTVLPLHSPALSGGGVSENFLKDMMAEMGGQLPPGMAGLAGAGGAITDSSQKKVKDKKKK
;
A
#
# COMPACT_ATOMS: atom_id res chain seq x y z
N MET A 1 -5.99 -17.16 20.42
CA MET A 1 -6.42 -15.80 20.83
C MET A 1 -7.75 -15.53 20.14
N ASN A 2 -8.80 -15.21 20.90
CA ASN A 2 -10.10 -14.94 20.29
C ASN A 2 -10.09 -13.55 19.61
N GLU A 3 -11.03 -13.29 18.70
CA GLU A 3 -11.09 -12.03 17.95
C GLU A 3 -11.26 -10.80 18.85
N GLN A 4 -12.03 -10.95 19.94
CA GLN A 4 -12.21 -9.92 20.95
C GLN A 4 -10.89 -9.53 21.63
N ASP A 5 -10.07 -10.52 22.00
CA ASP A 5 -8.76 -10.29 22.63
C ASP A 5 -7.80 -9.57 21.66
N ARG A 6 -7.81 -9.97 20.38
CA ARG A 6 -7.00 -9.33 19.33
C ARG A 6 -7.38 -7.87 19.15
N ASN A 7 -8.68 -7.58 19.13
CA ASN A 7 -9.19 -6.22 19.01
C ASN A 7 -8.81 -5.35 20.22
N LYS A 8 -8.91 -5.91 21.43
CA LYS A 8 -8.46 -5.24 22.66
C LYS A 8 -6.96 -4.94 22.63
N TYR A 9 -6.14 -5.94 22.28
CA TYR A 9 -4.69 -5.78 22.13
C TYR A 9 -4.34 -4.68 21.11
N ASN A 10 -4.96 -4.72 19.92
CA ASN A 10 -4.75 -3.69 18.90
C ASN A 10 -5.11 -2.29 19.41
N ARG A 11 -6.21 -2.15 20.14
CA ARG A 11 -6.63 -0.88 20.75
C ARG A 11 -5.61 -0.40 21.76
N GLU A 12 -5.13 -1.26 22.66
CA GLU A 12 -4.10 -0.90 23.66
C GLU A 12 -2.78 -0.46 23.00
N GLN A 13 -2.34 -1.16 21.95
CA GLN A 13 -1.14 -0.78 21.19
C GLN A 13 -1.35 0.55 20.43
N GLN A 14 -2.57 0.79 19.94
CA GLN A 14 -2.92 2.06 19.34
C GLN A 14 -2.88 3.21 20.35
N GLU A 15 -3.44 3.01 21.56
CA GLU A 15 -3.40 3.97 22.67
C GLU A 15 -1.95 4.30 23.07
N LYS A 16 -1.13 3.28 23.33
CA LYS A 16 0.29 3.45 23.73
C LYS A 16 1.12 4.21 22.69
N SER A 17 0.79 4.04 21.41
CA SER A 17 1.52 4.68 20.33
C SER A 17 0.92 6.03 19.91
N LYS A 18 -0.18 6.52 20.47
CA LYS A 18 -0.86 7.77 20.02
C LYS A 18 0.10 8.96 19.89
N SER A 19 1.03 9.11 20.83
CA SER A 19 2.01 10.20 20.87
C SER A 19 3.23 9.98 19.96
N TYR A 20 3.38 8.79 19.36
CA TYR A 20 4.54 8.44 18.57
C TYR A 20 4.55 9.20 17.24
N GLN A 21 5.73 9.41 16.70
CA GLN A 21 5.91 10.13 15.45
C GLN A 21 5.51 9.25 14.27
N CYS A 22 4.55 9.72 13.46
CA CYS A 22 4.14 9.04 12.23
C CYS A 22 5.16 9.25 11.10
N ILE A 23 5.49 8.16 10.42
CA ILE A 23 6.35 8.10 9.24
C ILE A 23 5.61 7.30 8.17
N TYR A 24 5.57 7.84 6.96
CA TYR A 24 4.93 7.21 5.81
C TYR A 24 5.94 6.98 4.69
N PRO A 25 5.76 5.95 3.85
CA PRO A 25 6.67 5.68 2.75
C PRO A 25 6.84 6.85 1.77
N VAL A 26 5.75 7.55 1.46
CA VAL A 26 5.75 8.74 0.58
C VAL A 26 6.74 9.84 1.01
N TYR A 27 7.18 9.85 2.27
CA TYR A 27 8.15 10.82 2.77
C TYR A 27 9.53 10.67 2.10
N PHE A 28 9.84 9.46 1.62
CA PHE A 28 11.11 9.08 1.02
C PHE A 28 11.00 8.80 -0.48
N ASP A 29 9.85 9.03 -1.11
CA ASP A 29 9.62 8.69 -2.52
C ASP A 29 10.21 9.75 -3.46
N THR A 30 11.16 9.33 -4.31
CA THR A 30 11.86 10.19 -5.26
C THR A 30 10.95 10.73 -6.36
N THR A 31 9.86 10.03 -6.69
CA THR A 31 8.88 10.40 -7.71
C THR A 31 7.93 11.52 -7.26
N ARG A 32 7.92 11.81 -5.95
CA ARG A 32 7.07 12.83 -5.32
C ARG A 32 7.83 14.13 -5.12
N SER A 33 7.13 15.25 -5.34
CA SER A 33 7.60 16.55 -4.87
C SER A 33 7.35 16.71 -3.36
N ARG A 34 7.83 17.82 -2.78
CA ARG A 34 7.58 18.11 -1.36
C ARG A 34 6.11 18.36 -1.09
N GLU A 35 5.45 19.05 -2.02
CA GLU A 35 4.02 19.34 -2.03
C GLU A 35 3.21 18.04 -2.18
N ALA A 36 3.74 17.05 -2.92
CA ALA A 36 3.11 15.73 -3.09
C ALA A 36 3.38 14.75 -1.93
N GLY A 37 4.13 15.14 -0.89
CA GLY A 37 4.29 14.35 0.33
C GLY A 37 5.73 14.04 0.73
N ARG A 38 6.70 14.18 -0.19
CA ARG A 38 8.12 13.94 0.12
C ARG A 38 8.58 14.88 1.23
N ARG A 39 9.32 14.35 2.22
CA ARG A 39 9.84 15.15 3.35
C ARG A 39 11.35 15.34 3.29
N VAL A 40 12.06 14.44 2.61
CA VAL A 40 13.51 14.51 2.41
C VAL A 40 13.87 15.28 1.14
N LYS A 41 15.16 15.59 0.96
CA LYS A 41 15.68 16.14 -0.29
C LYS A 41 15.59 15.08 -1.40
N LYS A 42 15.58 15.50 -2.67
CA LYS A 42 15.51 14.56 -3.80
C LYS A 42 16.69 13.59 -3.82
N GLU A 43 17.89 14.07 -3.49
CA GLU A 43 19.12 13.26 -3.33
C GLU A 43 19.03 12.22 -2.21
N ASP A 44 18.13 12.43 -1.24
CA ASP A 44 17.90 11.55 -0.10
C ASP A 44 16.70 10.62 -0.26
N ALA A 45 15.99 10.76 -1.37
CA ALA A 45 14.82 9.95 -1.67
C ALA A 45 15.22 8.69 -2.44
N VAL A 46 14.36 7.67 -2.36
CA VAL A 46 14.53 6.37 -3.03
C VAL A 46 13.31 6.07 -3.90
N GLN A 47 13.47 5.13 -4.82
CA GLN A 47 12.35 4.63 -5.62
C GLN A 47 11.57 3.56 -4.85
N ASN A 48 10.23 3.60 -4.96
CA ASN A 48 9.31 2.62 -4.37
C ASN A 48 9.50 2.32 -2.86
N PRO A 49 9.71 3.33 -1.97
CA PRO A 49 9.90 3.05 -0.55
C PRO A 49 8.69 2.30 0.03
N LEU A 50 8.91 1.27 0.84
CA LEU A 50 7.85 0.53 1.53
C LEU A 50 7.94 0.67 3.06
N ALA A 51 6.80 0.57 3.75
CA ALA A 51 6.74 0.70 5.21
C ALA A 51 7.55 -0.39 5.93
N ARG A 52 7.64 -1.59 5.35
CA ARG A 52 8.43 -2.69 5.91
C ARG A 52 9.92 -2.36 5.99
N GLU A 53 10.46 -1.71 4.97
CA GLU A 53 11.87 -1.29 4.92
C GLU A 53 12.16 -0.15 5.90
N ILE A 54 11.17 0.72 6.15
CA ILE A 54 11.28 1.75 7.19
C ILE A 54 11.35 1.11 8.58
N VAL A 55 10.59 0.06 8.84
CA VAL A 55 10.67 -0.69 10.12
C VAL A 55 12.06 -1.30 10.29
N GLU A 56 12.61 -1.92 9.25
CA GLU A 56 13.96 -2.50 9.26
C GLU A 56 15.03 -1.43 9.47
N ALA A 57 14.92 -0.28 8.79
CA ALA A 57 15.80 0.86 8.98
C ALA A 57 15.79 1.33 10.43
N LEU A 58 14.61 1.53 11.02
CA LEU A 58 14.47 1.98 12.41
C LEU A 58 15.04 0.96 13.40
N ALA A 59 14.78 -0.33 13.19
CA ALA A 59 15.36 -1.38 14.04
C ALA A 59 16.90 -1.34 13.98
N LYS A 60 17.47 -1.21 12.77
CA LYS A 60 18.92 -1.14 12.60
C LYS A 60 19.53 0.12 13.21
N ILE A 61 18.88 1.28 13.06
CA ILE A 61 19.30 2.53 13.67
C ILE A 61 19.28 2.42 15.20
N GLY A 62 18.21 1.85 15.77
CA GLY A 62 18.08 1.64 17.21
C GLY A 62 19.19 0.75 17.76
N GLU A 63 19.51 -0.35 17.07
CA GLU A 63 20.63 -1.22 17.40
C GLU A 63 21.97 -0.49 17.32
N GLN A 64 22.28 0.13 16.17
CA GLN A 64 23.58 0.78 15.91
C GLN A 64 23.86 1.96 16.86
N MET A 65 22.82 2.70 17.24
CA MET A 65 22.94 3.87 18.10
C MET A 65 22.68 3.57 19.57
N ASN A 66 22.41 2.30 19.92
CA ASN A 66 22.03 1.87 21.26
C ASN A 66 20.83 2.68 21.82
N VAL A 67 19.79 2.84 21.00
CA VAL A 67 18.55 3.55 21.36
C VAL A 67 17.35 2.60 21.24
N PRO A 68 16.59 2.37 22.32
CA PRO A 68 15.46 1.45 22.30
C PRO A 68 14.23 2.08 21.62
N LEU A 69 14.25 2.15 20.29
CA LEU A 69 13.15 2.69 19.49
C LEU A 69 11.93 1.77 19.57
N GLN A 70 10.84 2.29 20.14
CA GLN A 70 9.54 1.61 20.11
C GLN A 70 8.90 1.86 18.74
N ILE A 71 8.71 0.79 17.97
CA ILE A 71 8.23 0.83 16.58
C ILE A 71 6.88 0.10 16.50
N VAL A 72 5.89 0.75 15.89
CA VAL A 72 4.58 0.16 15.60
C VAL A 72 4.30 0.29 14.12
N LEU A 73 4.03 -0.83 13.45
CA LEU A 73 3.61 -0.87 12.05
C LEU A 73 2.09 -0.98 11.97
N GLU A 74 1.48 -0.04 11.27
CA GLU A 74 0.07 -0.08 10.90
C GLU A 74 -0.01 -0.32 9.38
N PRO A 75 -0.05 -1.58 8.93
CA PRO A 75 0.21 -1.91 7.53
C PRO A 75 -0.87 -1.39 6.59
N THR A 76 -2.13 -1.31 7.02
CA THR A 76 -3.27 -0.92 6.18
C THR A 76 -3.49 0.59 6.08
N LYS A 77 -2.78 1.41 6.87
CA LYS A 77 -3.00 2.87 6.90
C LYS A 77 -2.23 3.57 5.79
N THR A 78 -2.92 4.36 4.97
CA THR A 78 -2.35 5.11 3.85
C THR A 78 -2.10 6.58 4.22
N HIS A 79 -1.20 7.23 3.47
CA HIS A 79 -1.08 8.68 3.51
C HIS A 79 -2.10 9.30 2.55
N PRO A 80 -2.76 10.44 2.85
CA PRO A 80 -3.78 11.03 1.98
C PRO A 80 -3.28 11.39 0.56
N LYS A 81 -1.96 11.63 0.42
CA LYS A 81 -1.31 11.94 -0.87
C LYS A 81 -0.76 10.71 -1.60
N ASP A 82 -0.93 9.51 -1.04
CA ASP A 82 -0.43 8.25 -1.59
C ASP A 82 -1.31 7.08 -1.15
N TRP A 83 -2.48 6.97 -1.78
CA TRP A 83 -3.46 5.94 -1.48
C TRP A 83 -3.00 4.52 -1.90
N ALA A 84 -2.09 4.44 -2.88
CA ALA A 84 -1.65 3.19 -3.46
C ALA A 84 -0.55 2.48 -2.65
N ASN A 85 0.17 3.20 -1.78
CA ASN A 85 1.27 2.62 -0.99
C ASN A 85 0.92 2.58 0.52
N PRO A 86 0.13 1.58 0.96
CA PRO A 86 -0.29 1.47 2.36
C PRO A 86 0.86 1.12 3.29
N GLY A 87 0.81 1.73 4.47
CA GLY A 87 1.73 1.48 5.56
C GLY A 87 2.03 2.77 6.31
N ARG A 88 1.80 2.75 7.63
CA ARG A 88 2.23 3.81 8.53
C ARG A 88 3.11 3.22 9.61
N VAL A 89 4.29 3.79 9.77
CA VAL A 89 5.21 3.43 10.85
C VAL A 89 5.13 4.50 11.91
N LYS A 90 4.91 4.10 13.15
CA LYS A 90 4.94 4.99 14.31
C LYS A 90 6.17 4.64 15.12
N VAL A 91 6.95 5.66 15.50
CA VAL A 91 8.16 5.48 16.29
C VAL A 91 8.20 6.46 17.44
N SER A 92 8.58 5.98 18.62
CA SER A 92 8.85 6.85 19.76
C SER A 92 10.28 7.37 19.67
N ILE A 93 10.45 8.67 19.41
CA ILE A 93 11.72 9.39 19.61
C ILE A 93 11.66 10.44 20.71
N LYS A 94 10.49 10.59 21.33
CA LYS A 94 10.25 11.47 22.47
C LYS A 94 9.42 10.76 23.53
N LYS A 95 9.73 11.02 24.79
CA LYS A 95 8.94 10.61 25.96
C LYS A 95 8.66 11.85 26.79
N ASP A 96 7.38 12.11 27.08
CA ASP A 96 6.95 13.25 27.88
C ASP A 96 7.50 14.61 27.39
N GLY A 97 7.52 14.79 26.06
CA GLY A 97 8.00 16.00 25.39
C GLY A 97 9.52 16.06 25.15
N SER A 98 10.29 15.25 25.87
CA SER A 98 11.76 15.22 25.81
C SER A 98 12.28 14.15 24.84
N PRO A 99 13.38 14.39 24.09
CA PRO A 99 14.03 13.36 23.27
C PRO A 99 14.43 12.14 24.12
N ILE A 100 14.25 10.92 23.60
CA ILE A 100 14.67 9.70 24.31
C ILE A 100 16.18 9.44 24.25
N SER A 101 16.89 10.13 23.34
CA SER A 101 18.33 10.01 23.15
C SER A 101 18.88 11.29 22.55
N ALA A 102 20.05 11.71 23.00
CA ALA A 102 20.79 12.84 22.43
C ALA A 102 21.28 12.56 20.99
N THR A 103 21.46 11.28 20.63
CA THR A 103 21.91 10.84 19.30
C THR A 103 20.86 11.15 18.23
N ILE A 104 19.58 10.97 18.56
CA ILE A 104 18.45 11.26 17.65
C ILE A 104 17.83 12.60 18.05
N GLN A 105 18.49 13.68 17.62
CA GLN A 105 18.13 15.07 17.96
C GLN A 105 16.67 15.43 17.63
N ASN A 106 16.17 15.05 16.46
CA ASN A 106 14.84 15.41 15.99
C ASN A 106 14.34 14.49 14.87
N LYS A 107 13.08 14.68 14.48
CA LYS A 107 12.42 13.89 13.43
C LYS A 107 13.10 14.01 12.07
N HIS A 108 13.65 15.18 11.74
CA HIS A 108 14.34 15.37 10.46
C HIS A 108 15.68 14.65 10.43
N HIS A 109 16.42 14.62 11.55
CA HIS A 109 17.63 13.80 11.67
C HIS A 109 17.32 12.32 11.44
N LEU A 110 16.24 11.81 12.07
CA LEU A 110 15.79 10.44 11.85
C LEU A 110 15.47 10.14 10.38
N TYR A 111 14.86 11.08 9.65
CA TYR A 111 14.63 10.90 8.21
C TYR A 111 15.91 10.72 7.42
N LYS A 112 16.97 11.47 7.72
CA LYS A 112 18.27 11.30 7.03
C LYS A 112 18.84 9.90 7.28
N LEU A 113 18.77 9.41 8.52
CA LEU A 113 19.24 8.06 8.87
C LEU A 113 18.44 6.98 8.14
N ILE A 114 17.12 7.11 8.09
CA ILE A 114 16.25 6.20 7.33
C ILE A 114 16.61 6.25 5.84
N SER A 115 16.74 7.45 5.27
CA SER A 115 17.15 7.63 3.87
C SER A 115 18.46 6.92 3.54
N THR A 116 19.48 7.03 4.40
CA THR A 116 20.76 6.33 4.22
C THR A 116 20.56 4.82 4.19
N HIS A 117 19.76 4.27 5.12
CA HIS A 117 19.48 2.84 5.15
C HIS A 117 18.70 2.38 3.90
N LEU A 118 17.67 3.13 3.49
CA LEU A 118 16.86 2.79 2.31
C LEU A 118 17.68 2.85 1.01
N LYS A 119 18.63 3.79 0.87
CA LYS A 119 19.54 3.83 -0.28
C LYS A 119 20.46 2.61 -0.31
N ALA A 120 20.95 2.18 0.86
CA ALA A 120 21.80 1.00 0.99
C ALA A 120 21.04 -0.31 0.78
N ASN A 121 19.70 -0.31 0.94
CA ASN A 121 18.83 -1.46 0.78
C ASN A 121 17.66 -1.13 -0.16
N PRO A 122 17.91 -0.97 -1.47
CA PRO A 122 16.87 -0.58 -2.41
C PRO A 122 15.74 -1.61 -2.49
N THR A 123 14.52 -1.12 -2.68
CA THR A 123 13.32 -1.95 -2.84
C THR A 123 13.43 -2.80 -4.11
N THR A 124 13.16 -4.10 -3.97
CA THR A 124 13.09 -5.06 -5.08
C THR A 124 11.68 -5.63 -5.21
N GLU A 125 11.41 -6.34 -6.31
CA GLU A 125 10.14 -7.03 -6.54
C GLU A 125 9.82 -8.09 -5.47
N GLN A 126 10.84 -8.58 -4.76
CA GLN A 126 10.68 -9.53 -3.67
C GLN A 126 10.39 -8.86 -2.33
N THR A 127 10.60 -7.54 -2.21
CA THR A 127 10.36 -6.81 -0.96
C THR A 127 8.92 -6.97 -0.44
N PRO A 128 7.86 -6.83 -1.27
CA PRO A 128 6.48 -6.99 -0.81
C PRO A 128 6.19 -8.36 -0.17
N MET A 129 6.90 -9.41 -0.56
CA MET A 129 6.71 -10.77 -0.04
C MET A 129 7.20 -10.92 1.41
N ARG A 130 8.06 -10.00 1.88
CA ARG A 130 8.63 -10.03 3.23
C ARG A 130 7.63 -9.62 4.31
N LEU A 131 6.52 -8.98 3.95
CA LEU A 131 5.46 -8.59 4.88
C LEU A 131 4.19 -9.39 4.58
N GLN A 132 3.93 -10.40 5.41
CA GLN A 132 2.70 -11.18 5.34
C GLN A 132 1.66 -10.57 6.28
N ILE A 133 0.49 -10.21 5.73
CA ILE A 133 -0.67 -9.81 6.52
C ILE A 133 -1.56 -11.02 6.72
N GLN A 134 -2.02 -11.21 7.96
CA GLN A 134 -2.95 -12.28 8.30
C GLN A 134 -4.20 -12.23 7.41
N GLY A 135 -4.56 -13.37 6.82
CA GLY A 135 -5.76 -13.52 6.00
C GLY A 135 -5.61 -13.14 4.54
N MET A 136 -4.40 -12.79 4.07
CA MET A 136 -4.14 -12.64 2.63
C MET A 136 -3.34 -13.83 2.09
N PRO A 137 -3.76 -14.43 0.97
CA PRO A 137 -2.99 -15.48 0.31
C PRO A 137 -1.72 -14.89 -0.31
N MET A 138 -0.63 -15.64 -0.24
CA MET A 138 0.58 -15.33 -1.00
C MET A 138 0.35 -15.64 -2.49
N PRO A 139 0.98 -14.89 -3.42
CA PRO A 139 0.93 -15.23 -4.84
C PRO A 139 1.46 -16.67 -5.08
N LYS A 140 0.69 -17.49 -5.80
CA LYS A 140 0.94 -18.92 -6.01
C LYS A 140 2.32 -19.24 -6.60
N ASP A 141 2.87 -18.33 -7.41
CA ASP A 141 4.18 -18.50 -8.06
C ASP A 141 5.33 -17.76 -7.35
N ASN A 142 5.07 -17.12 -6.21
CA ASN A 142 6.02 -16.21 -5.56
C ASN A 142 6.51 -15.06 -6.48
N LYS A 143 5.76 -14.79 -7.54
CA LYS A 143 6.00 -13.71 -8.52
C LYS A 143 5.22 -12.48 -8.12
N PHE A 144 5.89 -11.35 -8.08
CA PHE A 144 5.26 -10.05 -7.91
C PHE A 144 4.71 -9.57 -9.26
N ILE A 145 3.44 -9.16 -9.27
CA ILE A 145 2.81 -8.56 -10.45
C ILE A 145 2.73 -7.05 -10.19
N PRO A 146 3.38 -6.21 -11.00
CA PRO A 146 3.30 -4.76 -10.83
C PRO A 146 1.88 -4.25 -11.11
N PRO A 147 1.45 -3.15 -10.47
CA PRO A 147 0.14 -2.58 -10.72
C PRO A 147 0.04 -2.05 -12.17
N ALA A 148 -1.16 -2.13 -12.76
CA ALA A 148 -1.45 -1.46 -14.02
C ALA A 148 -1.60 0.05 -13.77
N ILE A 149 -0.55 0.83 -14.05
CA ILE A 149 -0.51 2.27 -13.75
C ILE A 149 -1.08 3.06 -14.94
N PRO A 150 -2.17 3.84 -14.77
CA PRO A 150 -2.67 4.72 -15.82
C PRO A 150 -1.64 5.80 -16.17
N ARG A 151 -1.58 6.20 -17.44
CA ARG A 151 -0.66 7.26 -17.89
C ARG A 151 -0.87 8.54 -17.06
N GLY A 152 0.24 9.12 -16.58
CA GLY A 152 0.23 10.34 -15.77
C GLY A 152 -0.02 10.13 -14.27
N SER A 153 -0.41 8.92 -13.85
CA SER A 153 -0.52 8.58 -12.43
C SER A 153 0.86 8.34 -11.83
N LYS A 154 1.15 9.04 -10.73
CA LYS A 154 2.36 8.82 -9.93
C LYS A 154 2.03 7.69 -8.95
N ILE A 155 2.26 6.46 -9.35
CA ILE A 155 2.11 5.25 -8.52
C ILE A 155 3.42 4.48 -8.62
N GLY A 156 3.88 3.89 -7.52
CA GLY A 156 5.09 3.08 -7.52
C GLY A 156 4.92 1.78 -8.32
N THR A 157 5.99 1.30 -8.94
CA THR A 157 5.97 0.02 -9.67
C THR A 157 6.03 -1.18 -8.72
N VAL A 158 6.58 -0.98 -7.51
CA VAL A 158 6.60 -1.98 -6.44
C VAL A 158 5.76 -1.45 -5.28
N LEU A 159 4.74 -2.21 -4.89
CA LEU A 159 3.79 -1.87 -3.83
C LEU A 159 3.62 -3.05 -2.88
N PRO A 160 3.19 -2.82 -1.62
CA PRO A 160 2.85 -3.90 -0.70
C PRO A 160 1.71 -4.76 -1.27
N LEU A 161 1.69 -6.07 -0.96
CA LEU A 161 0.69 -7.00 -1.51
C LEU A 161 -0.76 -6.59 -1.19
N HIS A 162 -0.98 -5.89 -0.07
CA HIS A 162 -2.30 -5.38 0.35
C HIS A 162 -2.61 -3.99 -0.23
N SER A 163 -1.84 -3.54 -1.21
CA SER A 163 -2.10 -2.29 -1.90
C SER A 163 -3.47 -2.34 -2.61
N PRO A 164 -4.32 -1.32 -2.41
CA PRO A 164 -5.56 -1.18 -3.19
C PRO A 164 -5.32 -1.08 -4.70
N ALA A 165 -4.11 -0.72 -5.14
CA ALA A 165 -3.74 -0.65 -6.56
C ALA A 165 -3.38 -2.02 -7.16
N LEU A 166 -3.11 -3.04 -6.34
CA LEU A 166 -2.82 -4.41 -6.77
C LEU A 166 -4.08 -5.29 -6.73
N SER A 167 -4.88 -5.16 -5.67
CA SER A 167 -6.08 -5.97 -5.47
C SER A 167 -7.28 -5.54 -6.32
N GLY A 168 -7.17 -4.39 -7.02
CA GLY A 168 -8.16 -3.89 -7.97
C GLY A 168 -9.33 -3.21 -7.26
N GLY A 169 -9.52 -1.91 -7.51
CA GLY A 169 -10.76 -1.18 -7.21
C GLY A 169 -12.00 -1.65 -7.99
N GLY A 170 -11.99 -2.90 -8.41
CA GLY A 170 -12.99 -3.67 -9.13
C GLY A 170 -12.57 -5.12 -8.96
N VAL A 171 -13.51 -5.96 -8.53
CA VAL A 171 -13.34 -7.39 -8.24
C VAL A 171 -12.34 -8.01 -9.21
N SER A 172 -11.16 -8.41 -8.73
CA SER A 172 -10.17 -8.98 -9.62
C SER A 172 -10.75 -10.20 -10.32
N GLU A 173 -10.49 -10.31 -11.64
CA GLU A 173 -10.83 -11.49 -12.44
C GLU A 173 -10.27 -12.77 -11.81
N ASN A 174 -9.18 -12.66 -11.04
CA ASN A 174 -8.58 -13.75 -10.27
C ASN A 174 -9.38 -14.12 -9.02
N PHE A 175 -10.06 -13.19 -8.34
CA PHE A 175 -10.89 -13.52 -7.18
C PHE A 175 -12.18 -14.22 -7.60
N LEU A 176 -12.83 -13.77 -8.68
CA LEU A 176 -13.99 -14.47 -9.27
C LEU A 176 -13.58 -15.85 -9.81
N LYS A 177 -12.42 -15.94 -10.47
CA LYS A 177 -11.89 -17.20 -11.03
C LYS A 177 -11.41 -18.17 -9.96
N ASP A 178 -10.73 -17.70 -8.91
CA ASP A 178 -10.33 -18.54 -7.78
C ASP A 178 -11.54 -18.95 -6.94
N MET A 179 -12.55 -18.08 -6.75
CA MET A 179 -13.82 -18.45 -6.10
C MET A 179 -14.62 -19.47 -6.93
N MET A 180 -14.60 -19.37 -8.26
CA MET A 180 -15.27 -20.32 -9.16
C MET A 180 -14.50 -21.67 -9.25
N ALA A 181 -13.17 -21.63 -9.12
CA ALA A 181 -12.33 -22.81 -9.02
C ALA A 181 -12.47 -23.51 -7.65
N GLU A 182 -12.65 -22.73 -6.58
CA GLU A 182 -12.85 -23.24 -5.22
C GLU A 182 -14.30 -23.72 -4.98
N MET A 183 -15.30 -23.14 -5.66
CA MET A 183 -16.69 -23.65 -5.73
C MET A 183 -16.88 -24.81 -6.73
N GLY A 184 -15.79 -25.44 -7.20
CA GLY A 184 -15.87 -26.67 -7.99
C GLY A 184 -16.75 -26.60 -9.25
N GLY A 185 -16.89 -25.42 -9.87
CA GLY A 185 -17.69 -25.25 -11.08
C GLY A 185 -19.21 -25.41 -10.92
N GLN A 186 -19.75 -25.50 -9.69
CA GLN A 186 -21.20 -25.50 -9.47
C GLN A 186 -21.72 -24.11 -9.10
N LEU A 187 -22.36 -23.47 -10.08
CA LEU A 187 -23.16 -22.27 -9.87
C LEU A 187 -24.27 -22.55 -8.84
N PRO A 188 -24.47 -21.68 -7.82
CA PRO A 188 -25.60 -21.80 -6.90
C PRO A 188 -26.91 -21.86 -7.69
N PRO A 189 -27.86 -22.76 -7.35
CA PRO A 189 -29.15 -22.82 -8.00
C PRO A 189 -29.90 -21.50 -7.75
N GLY A 190 -29.91 -20.64 -8.77
CA GLY A 190 -30.46 -19.28 -8.71
C GLY A 190 -29.85 -18.31 -9.71
N MET A 191 -28.63 -18.54 -10.19
CA MET A 191 -27.95 -17.64 -11.16
C MET A 191 -28.08 -18.10 -12.63
N ALA A 192 -28.60 -19.29 -12.89
CA ALA A 192 -28.75 -19.85 -14.24
C ALA A 192 -29.72 -19.05 -15.14
N GLY A 193 -30.62 -18.25 -14.55
CA GLY A 193 -31.61 -17.45 -15.28
C GLY A 193 -31.06 -16.21 -15.99
N LEU A 194 -29.83 -15.77 -15.71
CA LEU A 194 -29.28 -14.53 -16.29
C LEU A 194 -28.37 -14.76 -17.51
N ALA A 195 -27.94 -16.00 -17.76
CA ALA A 195 -27.07 -16.35 -18.90
C ALA A 195 -27.84 -16.85 -20.14
N GLY A 196 -29.17 -16.95 -20.05
CA GLY A 196 -30.04 -17.51 -21.09
C GLY A 196 -30.86 -16.52 -21.93
N ALA A 197 -30.66 -15.20 -21.76
CA ALA A 197 -31.42 -14.18 -22.50
C ALA A 197 -30.48 -13.13 -23.10
N GLY A 198 -30.03 -13.34 -24.33
CA GLY A 198 -29.25 -12.32 -25.03
C GLY A 198 -28.54 -12.78 -26.30
N GLY A 199 -29.14 -13.67 -27.10
CA GLY A 199 -28.68 -13.99 -28.45
C GLY A 199 -29.73 -13.60 -29.48
N ALA A 200 -29.31 -12.81 -30.47
CA ALA A 200 -29.99 -12.41 -31.71
C ALA A 200 -30.98 -11.23 -31.67
N ILE A 201 -30.51 -10.04 -32.08
CA ILE A 201 -31.22 -9.21 -33.07
C ILE A 201 -30.18 -8.54 -33.99
N THR A 202 -30.18 -8.97 -35.25
CA THR A 202 -29.53 -8.33 -36.41
C THR A 202 -30.27 -7.07 -36.85
N ASP A 203 -29.50 -6.08 -37.29
CA ASP A 203 -29.81 -5.01 -38.27
C ASP A 203 -31.29 -4.64 -38.54
N SER A 204 -31.67 -3.42 -38.13
CA SER A 204 -32.40 -2.47 -38.99
C SER A 204 -32.66 -1.16 -38.25
N SER A 205 -32.26 -0.05 -38.88
CA SER A 205 -33.09 1.15 -39.09
C SER A 205 -32.23 2.41 -39.14
N GLN A 206 -31.79 2.71 -40.36
CA GLN A 206 -31.47 4.06 -40.80
C GLN A 206 -32.61 5.03 -40.40
N LYS A 207 -32.29 6.10 -39.68
CA LYS A 207 -33.11 7.32 -39.67
C LYS A 207 -32.24 8.51 -40.08
N LYS A 208 -32.53 8.98 -41.29
CA LYS A 208 -31.94 10.11 -42.01
C LYS A 208 -31.86 11.37 -41.13
N VAL A 209 -30.66 11.89 -40.94
CA VAL A 209 -30.46 13.32 -40.66
C VAL A 209 -30.42 14.04 -42.00
N LYS A 210 -31.37 14.96 -42.18
CA LYS A 210 -31.58 15.74 -43.40
C LYS A 210 -30.59 16.91 -43.38
N ASP A 211 -29.58 16.87 -44.24
CA ASP A 211 -28.71 18.01 -44.50
C ASP A 211 -29.48 19.10 -45.28
N LYS A 212 -29.38 20.35 -44.79
CA LYS A 212 -29.81 21.57 -45.47
C LYS A 212 -28.73 21.98 -46.49
N LYS A 213 -29.10 22.08 -47.77
CA LYS A 213 -28.49 23.00 -48.76
C LYS A 213 -29.64 23.47 -49.66
N LYS A 214 -30.07 24.73 -49.55
CA LYS A 214 -29.56 25.93 -50.26
C LYS A 214 -29.81 25.83 -51.77
N LYS A 215 -30.71 26.71 -52.22
CA LYS A 215 -31.22 27.00 -53.57
C LYS A 215 -32.22 26.00 -54.15
#